data_AF-A0A814FY48-F1
#
_entry.id   AF-A0A814FY48-F1
#
_cell.length_a   1.000
_cell.length_b   1.000
_cell.length_c   1.000
_cell.angle_alpha   90.00
_cell.angle_beta   90.00
_cell.angle_gamma   90.00
#
_symmetry.space_group_name_H-M   'P 1'
#
loop_
_entity.id
_entity.type
_entity.pdbx_description
1 polymer ?
#
loop_
_entity_poly.entity_id
_entity_poly.type
_entity_poly.pdbx_seq_one_letter_code
_entity_poly.pdbx_strand_id
1 'polypeptide(L)'
;MAIKVIFFMQLILVLIFGGISESIGLCLNNDPSNSKVSFSITFGSGSATYSGKTPASSNFTTNFQQAFGPTISSDMFGFVNEIPNENVFSHTGAFDHTSNDKSGYMFFAIVNNENLRFFNYKTGNLCIGVRYQFSAYLANIFQKAFISGFALYVQFEVRAATITGPLLAQNITQGIFTFDSMIWSKQGLSFVETNTSVVLLMISKVTTVGVGV
;
A
#
# COMPACT_ATOMS: atom_id res chain seq x y z
N MET A 1 -50.56 2.02 72.81
CA MET A 1 -49.97 0.98 71.93
C MET A 1 -49.53 1.69 70.65
N ALA A 2 -48.24 2.01 70.53
CA ALA A 2 -47.69 2.74 69.38
C ALA A 2 -46.64 1.85 68.71
N ILE A 3 -46.88 1.45 67.47
CA ILE A 3 -45.98 0.62 66.67
C ILE A 3 -44.94 1.55 66.03
N LYS A 4 -43.69 1.48 66.49
CA LYS A 4 -42.54 2.08 65.82
C LYS A 4 -42.17 1.20 64.63
N VAL A 5 -42.46 1.66 63.42
CA VAL A 5 -41.98 1.04 62.18
C VAL A 5 -40.56 1.55 61.93
N ILE A 6 -39.58 0.66 62.00
CA ILE A 6 -38.18 0.95 61.67
C ILE A 6 -37.98 0.55 60.20
N PHE A 7 -37.76 1.54 59.34
CA PHE A 7 -37.33 1.31 57.96
C PHE A 7 -35.84 0.96 57.95
N PHE A 8 -35.51 -0.29 57.61
CA PHE A 8 -34.15 -0.68 57.26
C PHE A 8 -33.88 -0.28 55.81
N MET A 9 -33.12 0.80 55.61
CA MET A 9 -32.63 1.20 54.29
C MET A 9 -31.37 0.38 53.98
N GLN A 10 -31.47 -0.59 53.07
CA GLN A 10 -30.31 -1.32 52.56
C GLN A 10 -29.50 -0.39 51.63
N LEU A 11 -28.28 -0.06 52.05
CA LEU A 11 -27.27 0.57 51.20
C LEU A 11 -26.65 -0.53 50.31
N ILE A 12 -26.96 -0.53 49.02
CA ILE A 12 -26.24 -1.36 48.03
C ILE A 12 -25.07 -0.52 47.52
N LEU A 13 -23.86 -0.83 48.00
CA LEU A 13 -22.61 -0.31 47.44
C LEU A 13 -22.19 -1.20 46.27
N VAL A 14 -22.38 -0.74 45.03
CA VAL A 14 -21.83 -1.38 43.84
C VAL A 14 -20.43 -0.82 43.59
N LEU A 15 -19.40 -1.56 44.00
CA LEU A 15 -18.01 -1.27 43.65
C LEU A 15 -17.72 -1.88 42.26
N ILE A 16 -17.79 -1.05 41.22
CA ILE A 16 -17.24 -1.42 39.90
C ILE A 16 -15.73 -1.17 39.96
N PHE A 17 -14.95 -2.19 40.31
CA PHE A 17 -13.52 -2.20 40.04
C PHE A 17 -13.32 -2.51 38.56
N GLY A 18 -13.54 -1.52 37.70
CA GLY A 18 -13.06 -1.53 36.33
C GLY A 18 -11.57 -1.24 36.33
N GLY A 19 -10.74 -2.28 36.43
CA GLY A 19 -9.31 -2.15 36.18
C GLY A 19 -9.10 -1.75 34.73
N ILE A 20 -8.61 -0.52 34.50
CA ILE A 20 -8.15 -0.10 33.18
C ILE A 20 -6.79 -0.75 32.99
N SER A 21 -6.70 -1.76 32.12
CA SER A 21 -5.42 -2.23 31.62
C SER A 21 -4.96 -1.25 30.54
N GLU A 22 -3.70 -0.83 30.57
CA GLU A 22 -3.10 -0.11 29.45
C GLU A 22 -3.16 -1.03 28.22
N SER A 23 -4.00 -0.68 27.26
CA SER A 23 -3.99 -1.33 25.96
C SER A 23 -2.70 -0.89 25.27
N ILE A 24 -1.79 -1.84 25.08
CA ILE A 24 -0.67 -1.71 24.16
C ILE A 24 -1.28 -1.39 22.78
N GLY A 25 -1.19 -0.14 22.34
CA GLY A 25 -1.73 0.32 21.05
C GLY A 25 -2.83 1.38 21.10
N LEU A 26 -3.30 1.83 22.27
CA LEU A 26 -4.12 3.06 22.33
C LEU A 26 -3.20 4.28 22.35
N CYS A 27 -3.04 4.94 21.20
CA CYS A 27 -2.31 6.20 21.12
C CYS A 27 -3.30 7.35 21.35
N LEU A 28 -2.95 8.28 22.23
CA LEU A 28 -3.77 9.46 22.46
C LEU A 28 -3.81 10.30 21.17
N ASN A 29 -5.03 10.61 20.69
CA ASN A 29 -5.28 11.30 19.42
C ASN A 29 -4.62 12.70 19.28
N ASN A 30 -3.94 13.20 20.31
CA ASN A 30 -3.43 14.56 20.40
C ASN A 30 -1.92 14.65 20.63
N ASP A 31 -1.12 13.64 20.27
CA ASP A 31 0.33 13.84 20.19
C ASP A 31 0.69 14.50 18.83
N PRO A 32 1.05 15.79 18.80
CA PRO A 32 1.42 16.50 17.57
C PRO A 32 2.70 15.93 16.90
N SER A 33 3.39 14.97 17.52
CA SER A 33 4.54 14.26 16.92
C SER A 33 4.16 13.08 16.01
N ASN A 34 2.88 12.71 15.91
CA ASN A 34 2.46 11.40 15.38
C ASN A 34 2.31 11.30 13.85
N SER A 35 3.10 12.05 13.08
CA SER A 35 3.35 11.75 11.65
C SER A 35 4.40 10.66 11.52
N LYS A 36 4.27 9.57 12.30
CA LYS A 36 5.20 8.46 12.29
C LYS A 36 4.98 7.65 11.01
N VAL A 37 5.97 7.65 10.14
CA VAL A 37 6.00 6.79 8.95
C VAL A 37 6.18 5.35 9.42
N SER A 38 5.11 4.53 9.33
CA SER A 38 5.16 3.12 9.74
C SER A 38 6.12 2.29 8.87
N PHE A 39 6.25 2.64 7.60
CA PHE A 39 7.25 2.09 6.68
C PHE A 39 7.43 3.00 5.46
N SER A 40 8.59 2.91 4.82
CA SER A 40 8.87 3.54 3.52
C SER A 40 9.80 2.63 2.73
N ILE A 41 9.49 2.42 1.44
CA ILE A 41 10.27 1.56 0.54
C ILE A 41 10.69 2.38 -0.67
N THR A 42 12.00 2.48 -0.89
CA THR A 42 12.60 3.22 -2.02
C THR A 42 13.34 2.31 -3.00
N PHE A 43 13.39 0.99 -2.75
CA PHE A 43 14.21 -0.01 -3.45
C PHE A 43 15.73 0.29 -3.49
N GLY A 44 16.16 1.45 -3.00
CA GLY A 44 17.54 1.96 -2.95
C GLY A 44 18.01 2.50 -4.29
N SER A 45 19.32 2.60 -4.46
CA SER A 45 19.93 3.15 -5.67
C SER A 45 21.15 2.36 -6.12
N GLY A 46 21.57 2.55 -7.38
CA GLY A 46 22.75 1.92 -7.95
C GLY A 46 23.03 2.33 -9.39
N SER A 47 24.22 1.98 -9.88
CA SER A 47 24.68 2.29 -11.25
C SER A 47 24.26 1.27 -12.29
N ALA A 48 23.95 0.04 -11.89
CA ALA A 48 23.47 -1.00 -12.79
C ALA A 48 21.97 -0.81 -13.06
N THR A 49 21.56 -0.95 -14.32
CA THR A 49 20.15 -0.81 -14.71
C THR A 49 19.24 -1.72 -13.91
N TYR A 50 19.64 -2.97 -13.68
CA TYR A 50 18.89 -3.94 -12.88
C TYR A 50 19.54 -4.15 -11.52
N SER A 51 18.75 -3.99 -10.45
CA SER A 51 19.21 -4.27 -9.08
C SER A 51 19.25 -5.78 -8.80
N GLY A 52 20.25 -6.22 -8.05
CA GLY A 52 20.30 -7.57 -7.47
C GLY A 52 19.43 -7.75 -6.21
N LYS A 53 18.76 -6.68 -5.74
CA LYS A 53 17.87 -6.75 -4.57
C LYS A 53 16.62 -7.56 -4.88
N THR A 54 16.00 -8.12 -3.84
CA THR A 54 14.77 -8.91 -3.95
C THR A 54 13.68 -8.29 -3.07
N PRO A 55 12.38 -8.63 -3.27
CA PRO A 55 11.30 -8.15 -2.41
C PRO A 55 11.56 -8.35 -0.91
N ALA A 56 12.25 -9.45 -0.56
CA ALA A 56 12.64 -9.75 0.80
C ALA A 56 13.55 -8.67 1.41
N SER A 57 14.39 -7.96 0.65
CA SER A 57 15.23 -6.87 1.18
C SER A 57 14.42 -5.67 1.66
N SER A 58 13.15 -5.56 1.23
CA SER A 58 12.20 -4.52 1.62
C SER A 58 10.99 -5.09 2.36
N ASN A 59 11.09 -6.33 2.89
CA ASN A 59 10.07 -7.01 3.69
C ASN A 59 8.68 -7.13 3.05
N PHE A 60 8.59 -7.20 1.72
CA PHE A 60 7.33 -7.49 1.03
C PHE A 60 7.43 -8.77 0.20
N THR A 61 6.29 -9.33 -0.16
CA THR A 61 6.19 -10.46 -1.10
C THR A 61 5.30 -10.10 -2.30
N THR A 62 5.43 -10.87 -3.37
CA THR A 62 4.74 -10.65 -4.64
C THR A 62 4.43 -11.99 -5.31
N ASN A 63 3.41 -12.00 -6.17
CA ASN A 63 3.11 -13.11 -7.07
C ASN A 63 3.91 -13.05 -8.38
N PHE A 64 4.63 -11.96 -8.62
CA PHE A 64 5.39 -11.76 -9.85
C PHE A 64 6.73 -12.48 -9.78
N GLN A 65 7.20 -12.98 -10.92
CA GLN A 65 8.55 -13.52 -11.03
C GLN A 65 9.56 -12.39 -11.23
N GLN A 66 10.65 -12.38 -10.47
CA GLN A 66 11.67 -11.36 -10.63
C GLN A 66 12.61 -11.67 -11.81
N ALA A 67 12.88 -10.65 -12.62
CA ALA A 67 13.97 -10.61 -13.59
C ALA A 67 15.15 -9.77 -13.03
N PHE A 68 16.36 -10.21 -13.35
CA PHE A 68 17.61 -9.50 -13.02
C PHE A 68 18.33 -8.99 -14.28
N GLY A 69 17.59 -8.83 -15.38
CA GLY A 69 18.13 -8.46 -16.67
C GLY A 69 17.02 -8.07 -17.67
N PRO A 70 17.39 -7.82 -18.94
CA PRO A 70 16.56 -7.11 -19.93
C PRO A 70 15.40 -7.87 -20.54
N THR A 71 14.99 -8.96 -19.91
CA THR A 71 13.89 -9.77 -20.39
C THR A 71 12.83 -9.79 -19.30
N ILE A 72 11.98 -8.77 -19.30
CA ILE A 72 10.82 -8.67 -18.41
C ILE A 72 9.57 -8.95 -19.24
N SER A 73 9.09 -10.19 -19.16
CA SER A 73 7.87 -10.61 -19.84
C SER A 73 6.63 -10.49 -18.94
N SER A 74 5.49 -11.00 -19.44
CA SER A 74 4.22 -11.10 -18.71
C SER A 74 4.40 -11.54 -17.26
N ASP A 75 3.82 -10.78 -16.33
CA ASP A 75 3.75 -11.06 -14.89
C ASP A 75 5.13 -11.22 -14.24
N MET A 76 6.15 -10.63 -14.87
CA MET A 76 7.47 -10.44 -14.32
C MET A 76 7.67 -9.00 -13.86
N PHE A 77 8.64 -8.82 -12.97
CA PHE A 77 9.09 -7.51 -12.53
C PHE A 77 10.61 -7.43 -12.43
N GLY A 78 11.15 -6.22 -12.44
CA GLY A 78 12.52 -5.92 -12.08
C GLY A 78 12.58 -4.68 -11.20
N PHE A 79 13.65 -4.56 -10.43
CA PHE A 79 14.02 -3.28 -9.84
C PHE A 79 14.99 -2.59 -10.77
N VAL A 80 14.55 -1.51 -11.40
CA VAL A 80 15.29 -0.82 -12.45
C VAL A 80 15.54 0.64 -12.10
N ASN A 81 16.70 1.21 -12.42
CA ASN A 81 16.98 2.63 -12.12
C ASN A 81 16.55 3.57 -13.24
N GLU A 82 16.22 3.01 -14.41
CA GLU A 82 15.63 3.69 -15.56
C GLU A 82 14.73 2.70 -16.30
N ILE A 83 13.73 3.18 -17.06
CA ILE A 83 12.88 2.33 -17.88
C ILE A 83 13.74 1.66 -18.97
N PRO A 84 13.83 0.33 -19.00
CA PRO A 84 14.65 -0.38 -19.97
C PRO A 84 14.23 -0.16 -21.41
N ASN A 85 15.19 -0.21 -22.32
CA ASN A 85 14.94 -0.15 -23.76
C ASN A 85 14.44 -1.49 -24.32
N GLU A 86 13.28 -1.94 -23.83
CA GLU A 86 12.67 -3.22 -24.23
C GLU A 86 11.61 -3.03 -25.34
N ASN A 87 11.01 -1.84 -25.45
CA ASN A 87 9.95 -1.57 -26.42
C ASN A 87 9.88 -0.09 -26.81
N VAL A 88 9.75 0.20 -28.11
CA VAL A 88 9.62 1.55 -28.68
C VAL A 88 8.39 2.33 -28.20
N PHE A 89 7.37 1.64 -27.69
CA PHE A 89 6.15 2.26 -27.16
C PHE A 89 6.26 2.69 -25.69
N SER A 90 7.39 2.43 -25.03
CA SER A 90 7.61 2.75 -23.61
C SER A 90 8.40 4.04 -23.43
N HIS A 91 8.27 4.70 -22.28
CA HIS A 91 9.09 5.84 -21.89
C HIS A 91 10.53 5.42 -21.52
N THR A 92 11.25 4.77 -22.43
CA THR A 92 12.65 4.32 -22.26
C THR A 92 13.55 5.43 -21.71
N GLY A 93 14.38 5.09 -20.72
CA GLY A 93 15.31 6.03 -20.07
C GLY A 93 14.66 6.98 -19.07
N ALA A 94 13.35 6.90 -18.83
CA ALA A 94 12.71 7.64 -17.74
C ALA A 94 13.16 7.09 -16.37
N PHE A 95 13.33 7.97 -15.40
CA PHE A 95 13.78 7.64 -14.04
C PHE A 95 12.59 7.47 -13.08
N ASP A 96 12.90 7.12 -11.83
CA ASP A 96 11.91 7.04 -10.76
C ASP A 96 11.24 8.40 -10.47
N HIS A 97 10.29 8.42 -9.53
CA HIS A 97 9.56 9.62 -9.16
C HIS A 97 10.39 10.70 -8.42
N THR A 98 11.66 10.42 -8.10
CA THR A 98 12.48 11.27 -7.23
C THR A 98 13.22 12.30 -8.08
N SER A 99 12.89 13.58 -7.88
CA SER A 99 13.49 14.68 -8.64
C SER A 99 15.02 14.68 -8.54
N ASN A 100 15.69 14.67 -9.69
CA ASN A 100 17.15 14.66 -9.83
C ASN A 100 17.86 13.38 -9.34
N ASP A 101 17.14 12.30 -9.03
CA ASP A 101 17.76 10.99 -8.81
C ASP A 101 17.79 10.19 -10.12
N LYS A 102 19.01 9.89 -10.60
CA LYS A 102 19.23 9.05 -11.80
C LYS A 102 19.66 7.63 -11.47
N SER A 103 19.66 7.29 -10.18
CA SER A 103 20.19 6.04 -9.66
C SER A 103 19.17 5.28 -8.81
N GLY A 104 18.08 5.93 -8.42
CA GLY A 104 16.98 5.36 -7.65
C GLY A 104 16.28 4.23 -8.39
N TYR A 105 16.16 3.08 -7.75
CA TYR A 105 15.46 1.93 -8.28
C TYR A 105 13.95 2.09 -8.13
N MET A 106 13.20 1.69 -9.15
CA MET A 106 11.74 1.57 -9.14
C MET A 106 11.32 0.12 -9.37
N PHE A 107 10.11 -0.24 -8.91
CA PHE A 107 9.47 -1.49 -9.27
C PHE A 107 8.87 -1.36 -10.67
N PHE A 108 9.49 -2.00 -11.66
CA PHE A 108 9.01 -2.06 -13.04
C PHE A 108 8.41 -3.43 -13.29
N ALA A 109 7.16 -3.52 -13.74
CA ALA A 109 6.50 -4.78 -14.02
C ALA A 109 5.63 -4.71 -15.26
N ILE A 110 5.57 -5.83 -15.97
CA ILE A 110 4.62 -6.04 -17.05
C ILE A 110 3.47 -6.86 -16.49
N VAL A 111 2.28 -6.26 -16.48
CA VAL A 111 1.08 -6.84 -15.87
C VAL A 111 0.10 -7.21 -16.98
N ASN A 112 -0.14 -8.51 -17.19
CA ASN A 112 -1.11 -8.97 -18.20
C ASN A 112 -2.31 -9.69 -17.58
N ASN A 113 -2.19 -10.14 -16.33
CA ASN A 113 -3.26 -10.80 -15.61
C ASN A 113 -3.88 -9.91 -14.52
N GLU A 114 -5.19 -10.06 -14.32
CA GLU A 114 -5.92 -9.45 -13.22
C GLU A 114 -5.70 -10.19 -11.91
N ASN A 115 -5.90 -9.47 -10.81
CA ASN A 115 -5.89 -10.02 -9.44
C ASN A 115 -4.54 -10.60 -9.00
N LEU A 116 -3.45 -10.18 -9.63
CA LEU A 116 -2.09 -10.50 -9.18
C LEU A 116 -1.65 -9.51 -8.10
N ARG A 117 -1.14 -10.03 -6.99
CA ARG A 117 -0.55 -9.19 -5.94
C ARG A 117 0.89 -8.89 -6.31
N PHE A 118 1.17 -7.67 -6.74
CA PHE A 118 2.55 -7.24 -6.94
C PHE A 118 3.18 -6.68 -5.65
N PHE A 119 2.38 -6.44 -4.61
CA PHE A 119 2.84 -6.03 -3.30
C PHE A 119 1.99 -6.64 -2.18
N ASN A 120 2.66 -7.25 -1.21
CA ASN A 120 2.08 -7.77 0.03
C ASN A 120 3.03 -7.50 1.19
N TYR A 121 2.62 -6.63 2.11
CA TYR A 121 3.45 -6.20 3.23
C TYR A 121 2.66 -6.28 4.53
N LYS A 122 3.23 -6.92 5.55
CA LYS A 122 2.65 -6.95 6.89
C LYS A 122 3.32 -5.89 7.75
N THR A 123 2.52 -4.96 8.28
CA THR A 123 2.99 -3.95 9.24
C THR A 123 2.35 -4.19 10.60
N GLY A 124 3.09 -3.90 11.66
CA GLY A 124 2.63 -4.02 13.05
C GLY A 124 2.89 -2.75 13.84
N ASN A 125 2.65 -2.81 15.15
CA ASN A 125 2.79 -1.70 16.09
C ASN A 125 1.95 -0.48 15.69
N LEU A 126 0.79 -0.71 15.08
CA LEU A 126 -0.16 0.33 14.76
C LEU A 126 -0.98 0.69 16.00
N CYS A 127 -1.33 1.96 16.06
CA CYS A 127 -2.17 2.53 17.09
C CYS A 127 -3.65 2.37 16.70
N ILE A 128 -4.41 1.70 17.55
CA ILE A 128 -5.87 1.59 17.39
C ILE A 128 -6.49 2.98 17.51
N GLY A 129 -7.43 3.29 16.63
CA GLY A 129 -8.12 4.59 16.56
C GLY A 129 -7.39 5.67 15.76
N VAL A 130 -6.15 5.42 15.33
CA VAL A 130 -5.37 6.37 14.51
C VAL A 130 -5.65 6.17 13.03
N ARG A 131 -5.69 7.28 12.28
CA ARG A 131 -5.80 7.28 10.83
C ARG A 131 -4.42 7.11 10.19
N TYR A 132 -4.29 6.11 9.33
CA TYR A 132 -3.10 5.84 8.53
C TYR A 132 -3.35 6.07 7.04
N GLN A 133 -2.28 6.35 6.30
CA GLN A 133 -2.28 6.38 4.83
C GLN A 133 -1.39 5.25 4.31
N PHE A 134 -1.92 4.46 3.39
CA PHE A 134 -1.14 3.53 2.57
C PHE A 134 -1.15 4.04 1.13
N SER A 135 0.03 4.33 0.58
CA SER A 135 0.16 4.96 -0.75
C SER A 135 1.45 4.60 -1.45
N ALA A 136 1.46 4.70 -2.77
CA ALA A 136 2.61 4.53 -3.64
C ALA A 136 2.58 5.56 -4.78
N TYR A 137 3.74 5.86 -5.36
CA TYR A 137 3.83 6.57 -6.64
C TYR A 137 3.74 5.54 -7.77
N LEU A 138 2.80 5.75 -8.69
CA LEU A 138 2.53 4.87 -9.82
C LEU A 138 2.58 5.68 -11.12
N ALA A 139 3.04 5.06 -12.20
CA ALA A 139 3.12 5.65 -13.52
C ALA A 139 2.78 4.61 -14.59
N ASN A 140 2.24 5.07 -15.72
CA ASN A 140 2.08 4.24 -16.90
C ASN A 140 3.35 4.35 -17.74
N ILE A 141 3.94 3.21 -18.11
CA ILE A 141 5.17 3.18 -18.88
C ILE A 141 4.93 3.47 -20.36
N PHE A 142 3.70 3.34 -20.85
CA PHE A 142 3.39 3.50 -22.26
C PHE A 142 3.23 4.97 -22.65
N GLN A 143 3.83 5.31 -23.77
CA GLN A 143 3.69 6.60 -24.42
C GLN A 143 2.32 6.72 -25.08
N LYS A 144 1.63 7.84 -24.81
CA LYS A 144 0.32 8.16 -25.40
C LYS A 144 0.34 8.15 -26.94
N ALA A 145 1.45 8.57 -27.54
CA ALA A 145 1.62 8.62 -29.00
C ALA A 145 1.43 7.26 -29.69
N PHE A 146 1.68 6.16 -28.95
CA PHE A 146 1.55 4.80 -29.47
C PHE A 146 0.32 4.08 -28.93
N ILE A 147 -0.05 4.35 -27.67
CA ILE A 147 -1.16 3.69 -26.99
C ILE A 147 -2.00 4.78 -26.30
N SER A 148 -2.99 5.32 -27.02
CA SER A 148 -3.87 6.36 -26.50
C SER A 148 -5.09 5.76 -25.80
N GLY A 149 -5.54 6.40 -24.71
CA GLY A 149 -6.76 6.01 -23.98
C GLY A 149 -6.60 4.78 -23.09
N PHE A 150 -5.41 4.19 -23.01
CA PHE A 150 -5.13 3.07 -22.11
C PHE A 150 -4.90 3.57 -20.68
N ALA A 151 -5.50 2.87 -19.72
CA ALA A 151 -5.38 3.14 -18.30
C ALA A 151 -5.13 1.85 -17.54
N LEU A 152 -4.19 1.89 -16.60
CA LEU A 152 -3.97 0.81 -15.64
C LEU A 152 -4.69 1.13 -14.33
N TYR A 153 -5.20 0.09 -13.68
CA TYR A 153 -5.85 0.24 -12.38
C TYR A 153 -5.17 -0.64 -11.35
N VAL A 154 -5.03 -0.09 -10.15
CA VAL A 154 -4.47 -0.80 -9.00
C VAL A 154 -5.51 -0.76 -7.89
N GLN A 155 -5.78 -1.92 -7.30
CA GLN A 155 -6.56 -2.02 -6.08
C GLN A 155 -5.62 -2.06 -4.87
N PHE A 156 -5.78 -1.07 -4.00
CA PHE A 156 -5.19 -1.04 -2.67
C PHE A 156 -6.15 -1.74 -1.70
N GLU A 157 -5.63 -2.65 -0.89
CA GLU A 157 -6.38 -3.25 0.22
C GLU A 157 -5.61 -3.16 1.53
N VAL A 158 -6.37 -3.04 2.61
CA VAL A 158 -5.90 -3.20 3.98
C VAL A 158 -6.71 -4.32 4.62
N ARG A 159 -6.03 -5.34 5.14
CA ARG A 159 -6.64 -6.52 5.77
C ARG A 159 -6.15 -6.72 7.19
N ALA A 160 -7.01 -7.22 8.07
CA ALA A 160 -6.64 -7.48 9.45
C ALA A 160 -5.69 -8.69 9.56
N ALA A 161 -4.52 -8.49 10.18
CA ALA A 161 -3.52 -9.49 10.62
C ALA A 161 -2.91 -10.47 9.58
N THR A 162 -3.67 -10.91 8.58
CA THR A 162 -3.28 -11.90 7.55
C THR A 162 -3.86 -11.54 6.17
N ILE A 163 -3.31 -12.14 5.12
CA ILE A 163 -3.72 -11.90 3.73
C ILE A 163 -5.15 -12.38 3.40
N THR A 164 -5.65 -13.38 4.14
CA THR A 164 -7.03 -13.86 4.05
C THR A 164 -7.94 -13.25 5.12
N GLY A 165 -7.40 -12.32 5.92
CA GLY A 165 -8.14 -11.66 6.97
C GLY A 165 -9.26 -10.75 6.43
N PRO A 166 -10.17 -10.33 7.32
CA PRO A 166 -11.22 -9.37 6.99
C PRO A 166 -10.66 -8.13 6.28
N LEU A 167 -11.38 -7.69 5.24
CA LEU A 167 -11.07 -6.45 4.54
C LEU A 167 -11.48 -5.26 5.44
N LEU A 168 -10.52 -4.39 5.74
CA LEU A 168 -10.72 -3.21 6.58
C LEU A 168 -10.95 -1.96 5.75
N ALA A 169 -10.23 -1.83 4.63
CA ALA A 169 -10.38 -0.73 3.69
C ALA A 169 -9.92 -1.17 2.30
N GLN A 170 -10.49 -0.57 1.27
CA GLN A 170 -10.03 -0.73 -0.11
C GLN A 170 -10.19 0.56 -0.89
N ASN A 171 -9.40 0.71 -1.94
CA ASN A 171 -9.57 1.74 -2.95
C ASN A 171 -9.06 1.23 -4.30
N ILE A 172 -9.76 1.57 -5.38
CA ILE A 172 -9.26 1.37 -6.75
C ILE A 172 -8.83 2.75 -7.25
N THR A 173 -7.63 2.84 -7.84
CA THR A 173 -7.13 4.08 -8.43
C THR A 173 -8.08 4.64 -9.49
N GLN A 174 -8.07 5.95 -9.73
CA GLN A 174 -8.90 6.59 -10.76
C GLN A 174 -8.44 6.31 -12.22
N GLY A 175 -7.49 5.39 -12.41
CA GLY A 175 -6.84 5.09 -13.69
C GLY A 175 -5.48 5.78 -13.80
N ILE A 176 -4.47 5.01 -14.21
CA ILE A 176 -3.10 5.47 -14.44
C ILE A 176 -2.93 5.54 -15.96
N PHE A 177 -3.24 6.71 -16.52
CA PHE A 177 -3.30 6.96 -17.95
C PHE A 177 -1.92 7.11 -18.60
N THR A 178 -1.86 6.89 -19.91
CA THR A 178 -0.71 7.20 -20.77
C THR A 178 -0.60 8.69 -21.05
N PHE A 179 0.63 9.22 -21.12
CA PHE A 179 0.91 10.62 -21.42
C PHE A 179 2.06 10.75 -22.45
N ASP A 180 2.33 11.97 -22.92
CA ASP A 180 3.44 12.23 -23.85
C ASP A 180 4.81 12.17 -23.13
N SER A 181 4.82 12.41 -21.83
CA SER A 181 5.94 12.17 -20.92
C SER A 181 5.50 11.27 -19.77
N MET A 182 6.43 10.51 -19.16
CA MET A 182 6.09 9.64 -18.03
C MET A 182 5.74 10.50 -16.81
N ILE A 183 4.51 10.34 -16.29
CA ILE A 183 4.03 11.08 -15.12
C ILE A 183 3.82 10.12 -13.95
N TRP A 184 4.51 10.40 -12.85
CA TRP A 184 4.31 9.74 -11.57
C TRP A 184 3.17 10.39 -10.80
N SER A 185 2.24 9.58 -10.29
CA SER A 185 1.10 10.03 -9.50
C SER A 185 1.03 9.28 -8.17
N LYS A 186 0.87 10.01 -7.06
CA LYS A 186 0.68 9.39 -5.73
C LYS A 186 -0.75 8.87 -5.62
N GLN A 187 -0.88 7.58 -5.41
CA GLN A 187 -2.15 6.87 -5.28
C GLN A 187 -2.18 6.09 -3.96
N GLY A 188 -3.37 5.83 -3.42
CA GLY A 188 -3.48 5.10 -2.16
C GLY A 188 -4.86 5.17 -1.52
N LEU A 189 -4.91 4.86 -0.23
CA LEU A 189 -6.10 4.98 0.61
C LEU A 189 -5.74 5.41 2.03
N SER A 190 -6.73 5.93 2.74
CA SER A 190 -6.63 6.22 4.17
C SER A 190 -7.60 5.34 4.95
N PHE A 191 -7.19 4.85 6.11
CA PHE A 191 -7.99 3.97 6.95
C PHE A 191 -7.78 4.30 8.43
N VAL A 192 -8.77 4.01 9.27
CA VAL A 192 -8.64 4.10 10.72
C VAL A 192 -8.38 2.70 11.24
N GLU A 193 -7.34 2.55 12.04
CA GLU A 193 -6.90 1.24 12.49
C GLU A 193 -7.77 0.71 13.65
N THR A 194 -8.11 -0.57 13.58
CA THR A 194 -8.84 -1.31 14.62
C THR A 194 -8.02 -2.45 15.23
N ASN A 195 -6.82 -2.71 14.71
CA ASN A 195 -5.89 -3.78 15.07
C ASN A 195 -4.47 -3.24 15.25
N THR A 196 -3.63 -3.87 16.06
CA THR A 196 -2.22 -3.45 16.17
C THR A 196 -1.35 -3.87 14.98
N SER A 197 -1.91 -4.60 14.00
CA SER A 197 -1.22 -5.02 12.77
C SER A 197 -2.18 -5.26 11.61
N VAL A 198 -1.70 -4.99 10.40
CA VAL A 198 -2.44 -5.19 9.15
C VAL A 198 -1.55 -5.72 8.05
N VAL A 199 -2.20 -6.28 7.03
CA VAL A 199 -1.61 -6.62 5.74
C VAL A 199 -2.04 -5.59 4.71
N LEU A 200 -1.07 -5.04 4.00
CA LEU A 200 -1.23 -4.03 2.95
C LEU A 200 -0.98 -4.70 1.60
N LEU A 201 -1.94 -4.59 0.69
CA LEU A 201 -1.87 -5.22 -0.62
C LEU A 201 -2.00 -4.18 -1.74
N MET A 202 -1.21 -4.34 -2.80
CA MET A 202 -1.51 -3.74 -4.11
C MET A 202 -1.72 -4.86 -5.12
N ILE A 203 -2.86 -4.79 -5.81
CA ILE A 203 -3.40 -5.84 -6.67
C ILE A 203 -3.64 -5.26 -8.06
N SER A 204 -3.23 -5.98 -9.10
CA SER A 204 -3.52 -5.58 -10.48
C SER A 204 -5.03 -5.63 -10.76
N LYS A 205 -5.53 -4.56 -11.37
CA LYS A 205 -6.84 -4.51 -12.02
C LYS A 205 -6.60 -4.13 -13.48
N VAL A 206 -6.57 -5.13 -14.34
CA VAL A 206 -6.69 -4.87 -15.77
C VAL A 206 -8.18 -4.63 -15.99
N THR A 207 -8.56 -3.48 -16.51
CA THR A 207 -9.90 -3.33 -17.10
C THR A 207 -9.62 -3.11 -18.57
N THR A 208 -9.96 -4.09 -19.39
CA THR A 208 -10.00 -3.90 -20.84
C THR A 208 -11.09 -2.88 -21.12
N VAL A 209 -10.74 -1.59 -21.19
CA VAL A 209 -11.59 -0.66 -21.93
C VAL A 209 -11.38 -1.06 -23.38
N GLY A 210 -12.42 -1.65 -23.97
CA GLY A 210 -12.39 -2.13 -25.35
C GLY A 210 -11.83 -1.04 -26.25
N VAL A 211 -10.73 -1.36 -26.93
CA VAL A 211 -10.27 -0.56 -28.04
C VAL A 211 -11.38 -0.66 -29.08
N GLY A 212 -12.19 0.38 -29.19
CA GLY A 212 -13.07 0.56 -30.34
C GLY A 212 -12.17 0.57 -31.57
N VAL A 213 -12.27 -0.49 -32.36
CA VAL A 213 -11.82 -0.50 -33.76
C VAL A 213 -12.67 0.48 -34.54
#